data_AF-A0A1Q3VQF7-F1
#
_entry.id   AF-A0A1Q3VQF7-F1
#
_cell.length_a   1.000
_cell.length_b   1.000
_cell.length_c   1.000
_cell.angle_alpha   90.00
_cell.angle_beta   90.00
_cell.angle_gamma   90.00
#
_symmetry.space_group_name_H-M   'P 1'
#
loop_
_entity.id
_entity.type
_entity.pdbx_description
1 polymer ?
#
loop_
_entity_poly.entity_id
_entity_poly.type
_entity_poly.pdbx_seq_one_letter_code
_entity_poly.pdbx_strand_id
1 'polypeptide(L)'
;MSAQASKPNFIVVALSAVAMALMIGAYFAPIWWVSLTAPNYPPDAFPDGIRIHFHFDGVYNGCKAAGKGTRMANEIIQKDLSHEDERWNPILDAQKDVDKGAEGLDCVHEMNTINHYVGMFPIATGAPVEKPLAKFFFGFFGVMLAGFMVAKRKPRLVVLSVGFAAVAAWMLIDQYAMGALDAHVAHYVKEAGTFFKEPEKIQAWGDTVRSVSHIVIFGLIAVMLVVIAGVAKLRQFSLLLALIPAGLPVFFVITYSAWLWFFGHNLHPWGAFTVKPFMPTVFGEGKVAQFSTYSYPYWGYGLLVLMMVCLLLALLIRRKQMREGTAE
;
A
#
# COMPACT_ATOMS: atom_id res chain seq x y z
N MET A 1 6.25 45.07 -5.20
CA MET A 1 7.52 44.64 -5.85
C MET A 1 7.56 43.13 -5.89
N SER A 2 7.23 42.55 -7.04
CA SER A 2 7.23 41.11 -7.28
C SER A 2 8.67 40.58 -7.21
N ALA A 3 8.97 39.82 -6.17
CA ALA A 3 10.27 39.18 -6.01
C ALA A 3 10.43 38.11 -7.11
N GLN A 4 11.20 38.43 -8.15
CA GLN A 4 11.58 37.48 -9.18
C GLN A 4 12.34 36.32 -8.51
N ALA A 5 11.75 35.13 -8.50
CA ALA A 5 12.35 33.96 -7.87
C ALA A 5 13.73 33.71 -8.52
N SER A 6 14.78 33.56 -7.71
CA SER A 6 16.10 33.19 -8.24
C SER A 6 15.97 31.86 -8.98
N LYS A 7 16.57 31.75 -10.18
CA LYS A 7 16.57 30.52 -11.00
C LYS A 7 16.75 29.21 -10.19
N PRO A 8 17.68 29.10 -9.22
CA PRO A 8 17.81 27.88 -8.43
C PRO A 8 16.63 27.60 -7.49
N ASN A 9 15.92 28.62 -6.98
CA ASN A 9 14.72 28.40 -6.18
C ASN A 9 13.56 27.88 -7.03
N PHE A 10 13.43 28.35 -8.27
CA PHE A 10 12.46 27.79 -9.21
C PHE A 10 12.72 26.30 -9.49
N ILE A 11 13.98 25.90 -9.67
CA ILE A 11 14.33 24.49 -9.89
C ILE A 11 13.93 23.62 -8.69
N VAL A 12 14.20 24.07 -7.46
CA VAL A 12 13.78 23.33 -6.25
C VAL A 12 12.26 23.17 -6.22
N VAL A 13 11.51 24.23 -6.47
CA VAL A 13 10.04 24.19 -6.51
C VAL A 13 9.54 23.24 -7.59
N ALA A 14 10.09 23.31 -8.81
CA ALA A 14 9.69 22.46 -9.92
C ALA A 14 9.97 20.98 -9.64
N LEU A 15 11.16 20.63 -9.14
CA LEU A 15 11.50 19.25 -8.79
C LEU A 15 10.61 18.71 -7.67
N SER A 16 10.33 19.51 -6.65
CA SER A 16 9.45 19.10 -5.55
C SER A 16 7.99 18.99 -5.97
N ALA A 17 7.51 19.84 -6.87
CA ALA A 17 6.16 19.75 -7.44
C ALA A 17 6.00 18.49 -8.30
N VAL A 18 7.00 18.18 -9.15
CA VAL A 18 7.04 16.93 -9.91
C VAL A 18 7.06 15.73 -8.97
N ALA A 19 7.91 15.74 -7.94
CA ALA A 19 7.94 14.68 -6.94
C ALA A 19 6.59 14.50 -6.22
N MET A 20 5.91 15.59 -5.86
CA MET A 20 4.58 15.54 -5.26
C MET A 20 3.55 14.91 -6.20
N ALA A 21 3.57 15.26 -7.49
CA ALA A 21 2.68 14.65 -8.49
C ALA A 21 2.97 13.15 -8.67
N LEU A 22 4.26 12.77 -8.73
CA LEU A 22 4.69 11.37 -8.81
C LEU A 22 4.26 10.57 -7.57
N MET A 23 4.37 11.16 -6.38
CA MET A 23 3.93 10.55 -5.12
C MET A 23 2.42 10.31 -5.13
N ILE A 24 1.63 11.30 -5.54
CA ILE A 24 0.17 11.15 -5.67
C ILE A 24 -0.18 10.07 -6.70
N GLY A 25 0.49 10.06 -7.86
CA GLY A 25 0.32 9.01 -8.86
C GLY A 25 0.67 7.62 -8.35
N ALA A 26 1.73 7.50 -7.54
CA ALA A 26 2.16 6.23 -6.94
C ALA A 26 1.15 5.69 -5.91
N TYR A 27 0.39 6.55 -5.23
CA TYR A 27 -0.65 6.14 -4.28
C TYR A 27 -1.76 5.32 -4.97
N PHE A 28 -2.16 5.74 -6.17
CA PHE A 28 -3.24 5.10 -6.94
C PHE A 28 -2.75 4.01 -7.90
N ALA A 29 -1.44 3.83 -8.03
CA ALA A 29 -0.86 2.87 -8.95
C ALA A 29 -0.41 1.59 -8.23
N PRO A 30 -0.53 0.41 -8.87
CA PRO A 30 0.06 -0.82 -8.36
C PRO A 30 1.57 -0.67 -8.18
N ILE A 31 2.06 -0.88 -6.96
CA ILE A 31 3.44 -0.65 -6.55
C ILE A 31 4.29 -1.89 -6.84
N TRP A 32 3.77 -3.05 -6.46
CA TRP A 32 4.44 -4.34 -6.56
C TRP A 32 3.45 -5.38 -7.04
N TRP A 33 3.90 -6.40 -7.75
CA TRP A 33 3.05 -7.53 -8.10
C TRP A 33 3.70 -8.82 -7.65
N VAL A 34 2.85 -9.77 -7.27
CA VAL A 34 3.24 -11.14 -6.98
C VAL A 34 2.38 -12.07 -7.82
N SER A 35 2.99 -13.11 -8.37
CA SER A 35 2.27 -14.18 -9.06
C SER A 35 2.74 -15.55 -8.57
N LEU A 36 1.79 -16.47 -8.42
CA LEU A 36 2.05 -17.89 -8.21
C LEU A 36 1.67 -18.69 -9.44
N THR A 37 2.55 -19.58 -9.88
CA THR A 37 2.23 -20.58 -10.91
C THR A 37 2.44 -21.98 -10.34
N ALA A 38 1.58 -22.91 -10.75
CA ALA A 38 1.69 -24.32 -10.38
C ALA A 38 1.02 -25.19 -11.46
N PRO A 39 1.33 -26.50 -11.53
CA PRO A 39 0.71 -27.41 -12.50
C PRO A 39 -0.83 -27.43 -12.44
N ASN A 40 -1.41 -27.20 -11.26
CA ASN A 40 -2.86 -27.16 -11.04
C ASN A 40 -3.52 -25.86 -11.52
N TYR A 41 -2.74 -24.84 -11.86
CA TYR A 41 -3.20 -23.54 -12.36
C TYR A 41 -2.69 -23.34 -13.79
N PRO A 42 -3.39 -23.91 -14.80
CA PRO A 42 -2.86 -23.98 -16.15
C PRO A 42 -2.85 -22.59 -16.85
N PRO A 43 -1.90 -22.33 -17.76
CA PRO A 43 -1.75 -21.00 -18.40
C PRO A 43 -2.93 -20.55 -19.27
N ASP A 44 -3.81 -21.48 -19.68
CA ASP A 44 -5.02 -21.16 -20.44
C ASP A 44 -6.12 -20.54 -19.57
N ALA A 45 -6.12 -20.82 -18.26
CA ALA A 45 -6.94 -20.15 -17.26
C ALA A 45 -6.19 -18.99 -16.57
N PHE A 46 -4.93 -19.21 -16.20
CA PHE A 46 -4.09 -18.26 -15.46
C PHE A 46 -2.83 -17.91 -16.27
N PRO A 47 -2.93 -17.13 -17.35
CA PRO A 47 -1.80 -16.84 -18.24
C PRO A 47 -0.66 -16.09 -17.53
N ASP A 48 -1.01 -15.24 -16.57
CA ASP A 48 -0.07 -14.50 -15.73
C ASP A 48 0.14 -15.18 -14.36
N GLY A 49 -0.34 -16.42 -14.17
CA GLY A 49 -0.47 -17.08 -12.86
C GLY A 49 -1.54 -16.44 -11.96
N ILE A 50 -1.58 -16.86 -10.70
CA ILE A 50 -2.43 -16.24 -9.66
C ILE A 50 -1.78 -14.93 -9.25
N ARG A 51 -2.15 -13.86 -9.97
CA ARG A 51 -1.51 -12.56 -9.84
C ARG A 51 -2.30 -11.64 -8.93
N ILE A 52 -1.58 -11.01 -8.01
CA ILE A 52 -2.09 -9.94 -7.14
C ILE A 52 -1.22 -8.68 -7.27
N HIS A 53 -1.83 -7.53 -7.01
CA HIS A 53 -1.17 -6.24 -7.01
C HIS A 53 -1.21 -5.60 -5.61
N PHE A 54 -0.05 -5.21 -5.10
CA PHE A 54 0.08 -4.44 -3.88
C PHE A 54 -0.04 -2.94 -4.19
N HIS A 55 -0.94 -2.29 -3.48
CA HIS A 55 -1.12 -0.84 -3.45
C HIS A 55 -0.85 -0.32 -2.03
N PHE A 56 -0.83 0.99 -1.84
CA PHE A 56 -0.63 1.59 -0.52
C PHE A 56 -1.83 1.41 0.41
N ASP A 57 -3.02 1.21 -0.16
CA ASP A 57 -4.30 1.08 0.52
C ASP A 57 -4.83 -0.36 0.57
N GLY A 58 -4.25 -1.29 -0.20
CA GLY A 58 -4.82 -2.63 -0.33
C GLY A 58 -4.03 -3.59 -1.19
N VAL A 59 -4.61 -4.79 -1.35
CA VAL A 59 -4.17 -5.81 -2.30
C VAL A 59 -5.32 -6.10 -3.24
N TYR A 60 -5.05 -6.03 -4.54
CA TYR A 60 -6.07 -6.07 -5.57
C TYR A 60 -5.83 -7.20 -6.56
N ASN A 61 -6.91 -7.63 -7.21
CA ASN A 61 -6.86 -8.66 -8.24
C ASN A 61 -5.99 -8.22 -9.42
N GLY A 62 -5.02 -9.07 -9.80
CA GLY A 62 -4.16 -8.87 -10.97
C GLY A 62 -4.40 -9.88 -12.08
N CYS A 63 -5.38 -10.77 -11.92
CA CYS A 63 -5.73 -11.73 -12.95
C CYS A 63 -6.56 -11.10 -14.06
N LYS A 64 -6.39 -11.68 -15.24
CA LYS A 64 -7.15 -11.34 -16.44
C LYS A 64 -8.04 -12.53 -16.76
N ALA A 65 -9.24 -12.26 -17.27
CA ALA A 65 -10.12 -13.31 -17.75
C ALA A 65 -9.41 -14.17 -18.81
N ALA A 66 -9.65 -15.48 -18.77
CA ALA A 66 -9.16 -16.40 -19.79
C ALA A 66 -9.60 -15.93 -21.19
N GLY A 67 -8.68 -15.98 -22.17
CA GLY A 67 -8.97 -15.52 -23.53
C GLY A 67 -10.06 -16.37 -24.20
N LYS A 68 -10.84 -15.77 -25.11
CA LYS A 68 -11.83 -16.50 -25.92
C LYS A 68 -11.16 -17.67 -26.67
N GLY A 69 -11.68 -18.89 -26.50
CA GLY A 69 -11.22 -20.10 -27.21
C GLY A 69 -10.33 -21.04 -26.39
N THR A 70 -10.12 -20.80 -25.09
CA THR A 70 -9.45 -21.75 -24.19
C THR A 70 -10.41 -22.86 -23.75
N ARG A 71 -9.87 -24.03 -23.36
CA ARG A 71 -10.67 -25.18 -22.88
C ARG A 71 -11.56 -24.77 -21.70
N MET A 72 -11.04 -23.90 -20.84
CA MET A 72 -11.68 -23.41 -19.64
C MET A 72 -12.65 -22.23 -19.87
N ALA A 73 -12.70 -21.66 -21.09
CA ALA A 73 -13.59 -20.53 -21.40
C ALA A 73 -15.08 -20.88 -21.27
N ASN A 74 -15.42 -22.17 -21.30
CA ASN A 74 -16.79 -22.68 -21.12
C ASN A 74 -16.97 -23.42 -19.78
N GLU A 75 -15.92 -23.56 -18.97
CA GLU A 75 -15.92 -24.33 -17.70
C GLU A 75 -15.75 -23.42 -16.47
N ILE A 76 -15.15 -22.23 -16.63
CA ILE A 76 -15.04 -21.22 -15.56
C ILE A 76 -16.28 -20.35 -15.63
N ILE A 77 -17.31 -20.73 -14.89
CA ILE A 77 -18.45 -19.86 -14.63
C ILE A 77 -17.93 -18.80 -13.66
N GLN A 78 -17.55 -17.64 -14.17
CA GLN A 78 -16.99 -16.56 -13.34
C GLN A 78 -17.99 -16.11 -12.25
N LYS A 79 -19.27 -16.40 -12.46
CA LYS A 79 -20.39 -16.07 -11.57
C LYS A 79 -20.63 -17.07 -10.42
N ASP A 80 -20.12 -18.30 -10.52
CA ASP A 80 -20.28 -19.36 -9.49
C ASP A 80 -19.42 -19.10 -8.23
N LEU A 81 -18.55 -18.08 -8.26
CA LEU A 81 -17.80 -17.56 -7.11
C LEU A 81 -18.60 -16.56 -6.27
N SER A 82 -19.73 -16.05 -6.77
CA SER A 82 -20.61 -15.14 -6.02
C SER A 82 -21.69 -15.93 -5.27
N HIS A 83 -21.98 -15.55 -4.02
CA HIS A 83 -23.06 -16.18 -3.22
C HIS A 83 -24.45 -15.59 -3.50
N GLU A 84 -24.55 -14.65 -4.44
CA GLU A 84 -25.76 -13.87 -4.69
C GLU A 84 -26.58 -14.38 -5.89
N ASP A 85 -25.97 -15.20 -6.74
CA ASP A 85 -26.59 -15.71 -7.97
C ASP A 85 -26.95 -17.21 -7.88
N GLU A 86 -28.02 -17.60 -8.58
CA GLU A 86 -28.42 -19.01 -8.71
C GLU A 86 -27.35 -19.80 -9.48
N ARG A 87 -26.87 -20.89 -8.87
CA ARG A 87 -25.88 -21.81 -9.45
C ARG A 87 -26.36 -22.33 -10.80
N TRP A 88 -25.52 -22.21 -11.82
CA TRP A 88 -25.87 -22.59 -13.19
C TRP A 88 -26.23 -24.07 -13.32
N ASN A 89 -27.31 -24.36 -14.06
CA ASN A 89 -27.71 -25.72 -14.38
C ASN A 89 -27.38 -26.06 -15.86
N PRO A 90 -26.46 -27.01 -16.12
CA PRO A 90 -26.04 -27.37 -17.48
C PRO A 90 -27.15 -27.89 -18.40
N ILE A 91 -28.26 -28.36 -17.83
CA ILE A 91 -29.39 -28.92 -18.59
C ILE A 91 -30.47 -27.86 -18.84
N LEU A 92 -30.71 -26.99 -17.87
CA LEU A 92 -31.80 -26.00 -17.92
C LEU A 92 -31.36 -24.65 -18.51
N ASP A 93 -30.09 -24.28 -18.35
CA ASP A 93 -29.53 -22.97 -18.70
C ASP A 93 -28.59 -23.02 -19.91
N ALA A 94 -28.69 -24.04 -20.77
CA ALA A 94 -27.77 -24.28 -21.89
C ALA A 94 -27.71 -23.14 -22.94
N GLN A 95 -28.69 -22.24 -22.97
CA GLN A 95 -28.73 -21.06 -23.85
C GLN A 95 -28.50 -19.72 -23.10
N LYS A 96 -28.28 -19.77 -21.79
CA LYS A 96 -28.08 -18.59 -20.95
C LYS A 96 -26.60 -18.20 -21.00
N ASP A 97 -26.32 -16.92 -21.29
CA ASP A 97 -24.97 -16.37 -21.18
C ASP A 97 -24.60 -16.28 -19.68
N VAL A 98 -23.92 -17.31 -19.19
CA VAL A 98 -23.62 -17.53 -17.76
C VAL A 98 -22.67 -16.49 -17.19
N ASP A 99 -21.78 -15.99 -18.04
CA ASP A 99 -20.74 -15.03 -17.65
C ASP A 99 -21.19 -13.57 -17.85
N LYS A 100 -22.47 -13.35 -18.18
CA LYS A 100 -23.02 -12.00 -18.33
C LYS A 100 -22.95 -11.25 -17.00
N GLY A 101 -21.98 -10.35 -16.90
CA GLY A 101 -21.69 -9.54 -15.72
C GLY A 101 -20.85 -10.24 -14.66
N ALA A 102 -20.20 -11.36 -14.99
CA ALA A 102 -19.34 -12.05 -14.04
C ALA A 102 -18.03 -11.28 -13.83
N GLU A 103 -17.64 -11.13 -12.56
CA GLU A 103 -16.35 -10.56 -12.21
C GLU A 103 -15.27 -11.60 -12.52
N GLY A 104 -14.32 -11.28 -13.40
CA GLY A 104 -13.29 -12.23 -13.84
C GLY A 104 -12.50 -12.85 -12.67
N LEU A 105 -11.80 -13.96 -12.93
CA LEU A 105 -10.99 -14.74 -11.96
C LEU A 105 -10.46 -13.90 -10.78
N ASP A 106 -10.95 -14.16 -9.57
CA ASP A 106 -10.50 -13.48 -8.36
C ASP A 106 -9.24 -14.15 -7.79
N CYS A 107 -8.08 -13.63 -8.19
CA CYS A 107 -6.81 -14.15 -7.71
C CYS A 107 -6.45 -13.74 -6.30
N VAL A 108 -7.15 -12.77 -5.69
CA VAL A 108 -7.01 -12.52 -4.25
C VAL A 108 -7.67 -13.65 -3.47
N HIS A 109 -8.85 -14.09 -3.89
CA HIS A 109 -9.51 -15.26 -3.31
C HIS A 109 -8.65 -16.52 -3.45
N GLU A 110 -8.17 -16.84 -4.66
CA GLU A 110 -7.33 -18.02 -4.89
C GLU A 110 -6.03 -17.99 -4.06
N MET A 111 -5.37 -16.84 -3.98
CA MET A 111 -4.18 -16.67 -3.15
C MET A 111 -4.49 -16.88 -1.65
N ASN A 112 -5.62 -16.36 -1.16
CA ASN A 112 -6.06 -16.58 0.22
C ASN A 112 -6.41 -18.05 0.50
N THR A 113 -7.01 -18.73 -0.47
CA THR A 113 -7.26 -20.17 -0.41
C THR A 113 -5.95 -20.93 -0.27
N ILE A 114 -4.96 -20.66 -1.12
CA ILE A 114 -3.62 -21.28 -1.00
C ILE A 114 -2.97 -20.96 0.34
N ASN A 115 -3.03 -19.71 0.79
CA ASN A 115 -2.50 -19.29 2.10
C ASN A 115 -3.11 -20.13 3.22
N HIS A 116 -4.43 -20.31 3.23
CA HIS A 116 -5.11 -21.15 4.21
C HIS A 116 -4.56 -22.58 4.21
N TYR A 117 -4.38 -23.21 3.03
CA TYR A 117 -3.85 -24.57 2.92
C TYR A 117 -2.46 -24.73 3.54
N VAL A 118 -1.61 -23.69 3.50
CA VAL A 118 -0.26 -23.71 4.10
C VAL A 118 -0.20 -23.11 5.51
N GLY A 119 -1.34 -22.75 6.09
CA GLY A 119 -1.41 -22.15 7.44
C GLY A 119 -1.19 -20.64 7.48
N MET A 120 -1.05 -19.95 6.35
CA MET A 120 -0.96 -18.49 6.31
C MET A 120 -2.35 -17.85 6.49
N PHE A 121 -2.38 -16.71 7.18
CA PHE A 121 -3.60 -15.90 7.31
C PHE A 121 -3.95 -15.17 6.00
N PRO A 122 -5.21 -14.73 5.82
CA PRO A 122 -5.61 -13.95 4.66
C PRO A 122 -4.75 -12.70 4.47
N ILE A 123 -4.46 -12.34 3.23
CA ILE A 123 -3.56 -11.21 2.90
C ILE A 123 -4.11 -9.88 3.43
N ALA A 124 -5.43 -9.78 3.58
CA ALA A 124 -6.11 -8.63 4.17
C ALA A 124 -5.63 -8.31 5.60
N THR A 125 -5.12 -9.28 6.35
CA THR A 125 -4.61 -9.08 7.72
C THR A 125 -3.19 -8.49 7.76
N GLY A 126 -2.51 -8.36 6.62
CA GLY A 126 -1.18 -7.76 6.54
C GLY A 126 -1.26 -6.24 6.55
N ALA A 127 -0.29 -5.55 7.15
CA ALA A 127 -0.23 -4.09 7.25
C ALA A 127 -1.54 -3.46 7.79
N PRO A 128 -2.08 -3.94 8.94
CA PRO A 128 -3.40 -3.55 9.43
C PRO A 128 -3.44 -2.12 9.94
N VAL A 129 -2.31 -1.44 10.13
CA VAL A 129 -2.27 -0.03 10.55
C VAL A 129 -1.87 0.86 9.38
N GLU A 130 -0.92 0.40 8.55
CA GLU A 130 -0.35 1.18 7.47
C GLU A 130 -1.32 1.39 6.31
N LYS A 131 -2.06 0.35 5.90
CA LYS A 131 -3.04 0.46 4.79
C LYS A 131 -4.15 1.49 5.05
N PRO A 132 -4.91 1.42 6.17
CA PRO A 132 -6.00 2.38 6.41
C PRO A 132 -5.47 3.80 6.65
N LEU A 133 -4.26 3.95 7.20
CA LEU A 133 -3.66 5.25 7.49
C LEU A 133 -2.81 5.81 6.34
N ALA A 134 -2.58 5.05 5.27
CA ALA A 134 -1.70 5.44 4.16
C ALA A 134 -2.06 6.81 3.60
N LYS A 135 -3.35 7.09 3.38
CA LYS A 135 -3.84 8.38 2.87
C LYS A 135 -3.40 9.58 3.73
N PHE A 136 -3.30 9.41 5.04
CA PHE A 136 -2.83 10.46 5.96
C PHE A 136 -1.32 10.60 5.95
N PHE A 137 -0.56 9.51 5.80
CA PHE A 137 0.89 9.58 5.61
C PHE A 137 1.24 10.32 4.32
N PHE A 138 0.51 10.06 3.23
CA PHE A 138 0.67 10.80 1.97
C PHE A 138 0.26 12.26 2.11
N GLY A 139 -0.81 12.57 2.84
CA GLY A 139 -1.17 13.95 3.18
C GLY A 139 -0.07 14.66 3.98
N PHE A 140 0.50 13.98 4.98
CA PHE A 140 1.62 14.46 5.78
C PHE A 140 2.86 14.75 4.91
N PHE A 141 3.27 13.80 4.07
CA PHE A 141 4.39 14.01 3.13
C PHE A 141 4.09 15.12 2.12
N GLY A 142 2.85 15.24 1.64
CA GLY A 142 2.43 16.32 0.75
C GLY A 142 2.61 17.70 1.38
N VAL A 143 2.23 17.85 2.65
CA VAL A 143 2.46 19.10 3.41
C VAL A 143 3.94 19.36 3.63
N MET A 144 4.75 18.33 3.90
CA MET A 144 6.21 18.48 4.00
C MET A 144 6.81 19.01 2.70
N LEU A 145 6.44 18.42 1.56
CA LEU A 145 6.90 18.86 0.24
C LEU A 145 6.42 20.29 -0.07
N ALA A 146 5.17 20.63 0.29
CA ALA A 146 4.66 22.00 0.19
C ALA A 146 5.48 23.00 1.01
N GLY A 147 5.86 22.63 2.24
CA GLY A 147 6.76 23.42 3.07
C GLY A 147 8.17 23.56 2.45
N PHE A 148 8.71 22.50 1.88
CA PHE A 148 10.05 22.50 1.26
C PHE A 148 10.15 23.40 0.02
N MET A 149 9.04 23.53 -0.74
CA MET A 149 8.94 24.47 -1.86
C MET A 149 9.07 25.94 -1.41
N VAL A 150 8.70 26.26 -0.17
CA VAL A 150 8.80 27.62 0.35
C VAL A 150 10.21 27.92 0.87
N ALA A 151 10.89 28.90 0.26
CA ALA A 151 12.28 29.25 0.62
C ALA A 151 12.42 30.02 1.94
N LYS A 152 11.43 30.84 2.28
CA LYS A 152 11.46 31.71 3.46
C LYS A 152 10.85 31.01 4.67
N ARG A 153 11.51 31.09 5.82
CA ARG A 153 11.11 30.39 7.05
C ARG A 153 9.69 30.75 7.55
N LYS A 154 9.35 32.04 7.64
CA LYS A 154 8.03 32.47 8.14
C LYS A 154 6.84 31.91 7.33
N PRO A 155 6.76 32.12 6.00
CA PRO A 155 5.66 31.55 5.22
C PRO A 155 5.70 30.02 5.18
N ARG A 156 6.89 29.39 5.25
CA ARG A 156 6.98 27.94 5.37
C ARG A 156 6.29 27.42 6.62
N LEU A 157 6.53 28.04 7.78
CA LEU A 157 5.90 27.64 9.03
C LEU A 157 4.38 27.78 8.97
N VAL A 158 3.85 28.79 8.26
CA VAL A 158 2.40 28.93 8.02
C VAL A 158 1.89 27.76 7.19
N VAL A 159 2.54 27.44 6.06
CA VAL A 159 2.16 26.30 5.20
C VAL A 159 2.16 24.99 5.98
N LEU A 160 3.22 24.72 6.76
CA LEU A 160 3.31 23.50 7.56
C LEU A 160 2.23 23.45 8.65
N SER A 161 2.01 24.55 9.36
CA SER A 161 1.04 24.58 10.47
C SER A 161 -0.39 24.40 9.98
N VAL A 162 -0.78 25.11 8.92
CA VAL A 162 -2.10 24.99 8.32
C VAL A 162 -2.29 23.62 7.68
N GLY A 163 -1.30 23.14 6.92
CA GLY A 163 -1.36 21.84 6.27
C GLY A 163 -1.44 20.68 7.25
N PHE A 164 -0.60 20.67 8.29
CA PHE A 164 -0.66 19.61 9.30
C PHE A 164 -1.92 19.69 10.16
N ALA A 165 -2.43 20.89 10.47
CA ALA A 165 -3.73 21.03 11.12
C ALA A 165 -4.86 20.43 10.26
N ALA A 166 -4.84 20.66 8.94
CA ALA A 166 -5.81 20.09 8.02
C ALA A 166 -5.72 18.56 7.94
N VAL A 167 -4.51 18.00 7.84
CA VAL A 167 -4.30 16.54 7.82
C VAL A 167 -4.71 15.91 9.15
N ALA A 168 -4.36 16.52 10.28
CA ALA A 168 -4.75 16.03 11.60
C ALA A 168 -6.27 16.08 11.79
N ALA A 169 -6.93 17.17 11.40
CA ALA A 169 -8.37 17.28 11.45
C ALA A 169 -9.05 16.23 10.57
N TRP A 170 -8.60 16.07 9.32
CA TRP A 170 -9.10 15.04 8.41
C TRP A 170 -8.95 13.63 9.01
N MET A 171 -7.77 13.33 9.56
CA MET A 171 -7.49 12.04 10.20
C MET A 171 -8.40 11.77 11.41
N LEU A 172 -8.57 12.75 12.29
CA LEU A 172 -9.42 12.57 13.47
C LEU A 172 -10.90 12.42 13.10
N ILE A 173 -11.38 13.18 12.12
CA ILE A 173 -12.76 13.07 11.62
C ILE A 173 -12.99 11.70 10.99
N ASP A 174 -12.13 11.27 10.07
CA ASP A 174 -12.26 9.99 9.38
C ASP A 174 -12.20 8.81 10.35
N GLN A 175 -11.21 8.80 11.25
CA GLN A 175 -10.99 7.65 12.13
C GLN A 175 -12.00 7.55 13.26
N TYR A 176 -12.38 8.67 13.88
CA TYR A 176 -13.24 8.67 15.08
C TYR A 176 -14.67 9.13 14.80
N ALA A 177 -14.86 10.25 14.08
CA ALA A 177 -16.21 10.78 13.85
C ALA A 177 -16.99 9.96 12.81
N MET A 178 -16.30 9.44 11.78
CA MET A 178 -16.88 8.56 10.77
C MET A 178 -16.76 7.07 11.11
N GLY A 179 -16.10 6.73 12.24
CA GLY A 179 -15.97 5.35 12.70
C GLY A 179 -15.10 4.44 11.83
N ALA A 180 -14.23 4.99 10.97
CA ALA A 180 -13.42 4.18 10.07
C ALA A 180 -12.46 3.24 10.81
N LEU A 181 -11.94 3.64 11.98
CA LEU A 181 -11.08 2.78 12.80
C LEU A 181 -11.83 1.54 13.29
N ASP A 182 -13.03 1.73 13.82
CA ASP A 182 -13.83 0.62 14.36
C ASP A 182 -14.31 -0.31 13.26
N ALA A 183 -14.74 0.24 12.12
CA ALA A 183 -15.10 -0.54 10.94
C ALA A 183 -13.92 -1.38 10.43
N HIS A 184 -12.71 -0.79 10.38
CA HIS A 184 -11.50 -1.48 9.96
C HIS A 184 -11.09 -2.59 10.95
N VAL A 185 -11.14 -2.34 12.26
CA VAL A 185 -10.83 -3.36 13.28
C VAL A 185 -11.83 -4.53 13.19
N ALA A 186 -13.12 -4.24 13.01
CA ALA A 186 -14.13 -5.26 12.84
C ALA A 186 -13.90 -6.10 11.57
N HIS A 187 -13.54 -5.44 10.45
CA HIS A 187 -13.16 -6.12 9.23
C HIS A 187 -11.90 -6.98 9.41
N TYR A 188 -10.86 -6.47 10.06
CA TYR A 188 -9.63 -7.21 10.37
C TYR A 188 -9.92 -8.48 11.20
N VAL A 189 -10.74 -8.37 12.25
CA VAL A 189 -11.15 -9.51 13.09
C VAL A 189 -11.93 -10.54 12.28
N LYS A 190 -12.86 -10.08 11.43
CA LYS A 190 -13.61 -10.95 10.52
C LYS A 190 -12.68 -11.71 9.58
N GLU A 191 -11.78 -11.01 8.90
CA GLU A 191 -10.84 -11.60 7.93
C GLU A 191 -9.86 -12.57 8.61
N ALA A 192 -9.29 -12.21 9.76
CA ALA A 192 -8.40 -13.10 10.50
C ALA A 192 -9.10 -14.41 10.93
N GLY A 193 -10.41 -14.36 11.17
CA GLY A 193 -11.25 -15.51 11.53
C GLY A 193 -11.87 -16.27 10.36
N THR A 194 -11.61 -15.89 9.10
CA THR A 194 -12.22 -16.52 7.92
C THR A 194 -11.93 -18.02 7.86
N PHE A 195 -10.67 -18.39 8.10
CA PHE A 195 -10.23 -19.79 7.97
C PHE A 195 -9.87 -20.45 9.31
N PHE A 196 -9.34 -19.68 10.27
CA PHE A 196 -8.91 -20.20 11.57
C PHE A 196 -9.75 -19.55 12.67
N LYS A 197 -10.71 -20.28 13.23
CA LYS A 197 -11.65 -19.76 14.24
C LYS A 197 -11.07 -19.85 15.65
N GLU A 198 -10.23 -18.89 16.02
CA GLU A 198 -9.70 -18.68 17.38
C GLU A 198 -10.22 -17.36 17.96
N PRO A 199 -11.49 -17.27 18.40
CA PRO A 199 -12.17 -15.99 18.65
C PRO A 199 -11.48 -15.12 19.70
N GLU A 200 -11.05 -15.70 20.83
CA GLU A 200 -10.39 -14.95 21.91
C GLU A 200 -9.05 -14.35 21.44
N LYS A 201 -8.26 -15.13 20.71
CA LYS A 201 -6.95 -14.72 20.20
C LYS A 201 -7.08 -13.65 19.11
N ILE A 202 -8.03 -13.84 18.20
CA ILE A 202 -8.28 -12.89 17.10
C ILE A 202 -8.84 -11.58 17.66
N GLN A 203 -9.70 -11.65 18.68
CA GLN A 203 -10.18 -10.45 19.36
C GLN A 203 -9.02 -9.68 20.01
N ALA A 204 -8.11 -10.37 20.69
CA ALA A 204 -6.91 -9.75 21.26
C ALA A 204 -6.02 -9.09 20.18
N TRP A 205 -5.92 -9.68 18.99
CA TRP A 205 -5.25 -9.05 17.85
C TRP A 205 -5.99 -7.81 17.36
N GLY A 206 -7.32 -7.85 17.26
CA GLY A 206 -8.14 -6.69 16.94
C GLY A 206 -7.94 -5.54 17.93
N ASP A 207 -7.91 -5.84 19.22
CA ASP A 207 -7.65 -4.86 20.29
C ASP A 207 -6.22 -4.29 20.22
N THR A 208 -5.26 -5.14 19.82
CA THR A 208 -3.88 -4.71 19.56
C THR A 208 -3.82 -3.77 18.35
N VAL A 209 -4.46 -4.12 17.23
CA VAL A 209 -4.56 -3.25 16.05
C VAL A 209 -5.19 -1.92 16.42
N ARG A 210 -6.31 -1.92 17.17
CA ARG A 210 -6.93 -0.70 17.68
C ARG A 210 -5.94 0.14 18.49
N SER A 211 -5.27 -0.46 19.46
CA SER A 211 -4.34 0.24 20.35
C SER A 211 -3.14 0.83 19.60
N VAL A 212 -2.54 0.05 18.70
CA VAL A 212 -1.42 0.50 17.86
C VAL A 212 -1.86 1.61 16.90
N SER A 213 -3.05 1.51 16.31
CA SER A 213 -3.61 2.58 15.47
C SER A 213 -3.76 3.89 16.25
N HIS A 214 -4.23 3.87 17.50
CA HIS A 214 -4.25 5.08 18.34
C HIS A 214 -2.84 5.65 18.55
N ILE A 215 -1.86 4.79 18.88
CA ILE A 215 -0.46 5.20 19.06
C ILE A 215 0.08 5.85 17.79
N VAL A 216 -0.20 5.28 16.63
CA VAL A 216 0.25 5.82 15.33
C VAL A 216 -0.44 7.13 15.00
N ILE A 217 -1.75 7.25 15.22
CA ILE A 217 -2.54 8.48 14.98
C ILE A 217 -2.01 9.64 15.84
N PHE A 218 -1.91 9.45 17.17
CA PHE A 218 -1.42 10.49 18.07
C PHE A 218 0.09 10.72 17.93
N GLY A 219 0.84 9.66 17.63
CA GLY A 219 2.26 9.73 17.31
C GLY A 219 2.51 10.57 16.06
N LEU A 220 1.70 10.43 15.02
CA LEU A 220 1.79 11.24 13.80
C LEU A 220 1.53 12.73 14.10
N ILE A 221 0.53 13.05 14.93
CA ILE A 221 0.27 14.42 15.38
C ILE A 221 1.47 14.98 16.16
N ALA A 222 2.05 14.20 17.07
CA ALA A 222 3.25 14.59 17.80
C ALA A 222 4.43 14.85 16.84
N VAL A 223 4.63 13.98 15.84
CA VAL A 223 5.65 14.16 14.79
C VAL A 223 5.41 15.44 13.99
N MET A 224 4.17 15.76 13.63
CA MET A 224 3.83 17.04 12.96
C MET A 224 4.29 18.25 13.79
N LEU A 225 4.04 18.23 15.11
CA LEU A 225 4.48 19.29 16.02
C LEU A 225 6.01 19.35 16.12
N VAL A 226 6.68 18.20 16.19
CA VAL A 226 8.15 18.11 16.18
C VAL A 226 8.71 18.68 14.87
N VAL A 227 8.08 18.40 13.73
CA VAL A 227 8.51 18.96 12.44
C VAL A 227 8.37 20.48 12.42
N ILE A 228 7.24 21.02 12.89
CA ILE A 228 7.03 22.48 13.00
C ILE A 228 8.10 23.10 13.93
N ALA A 229 8.29 22.53 15.12
CA ALA A 229 9.25 23.01 16.11
C ALA A 229 10.71 22.91 15.60
N GLY A 230 11.04 21.84 14.89
CA GLY A 230 12.34 21.60 14.28
C GLY A 230 12.65 22.62 13.19
N VAL A 231 11.72 22.84 12.25
CA VAL A 231 11.84 23.88 11.21
C VAL A 231 11.89 25.28 11.83
N ALA A 232 11.20 25.50 12.95
CA ALA A 232 11.26 26.74 13.69
C ALA A 232 12.62 26.92 14.38
N LYS A 233 13.23 25.93 15.00
CA LYS A 233 14.48 26.13 15.76
C LYS A 233 15.75 26.00 14.91
N LEU A 234 15.74 25.15 13.89
CA LEU A 234 16.95 24.69 13.20
C LEU A 234 16.81 24.87 11.69
N ARG A 235 17.62 25.75 11.09
CA ARG A 235 17.60 26.00 9.63
C ARG A 235 17.80 24.72 8.82
N GLN A 236 18.72 23.86 9.24
CA GLN A 236 19.02 22.59 8.54
C GLN A 236 17.88 21.56 8.62
N PHE A 237 16.97 21.69 9.59
CA PHE A 237 15.84 20.76 9.75
C PHE A 237 14.87 20.84 8.57
N SER A 238 14.86 21.96 7.83
CA SER A 238 14.04 22.08 6.61
C SER A 238 14.42 21.08 5.51
N LEU A 239 15.64 20.54 5.52
CA LEU A 239 16.04 19.49 4.58
C LEU A 239 15.30 18.17 4.84
N LEU A 240 14.87 17.91 6.08
CA LEU A 240 14.09 16.71 6.40
C LEU A 240 12.73 16.70 5.71
N LEU A 241 12.21 17.87 5.33
CA LEU A 241 10.96 18.02 4.61
C LEU A 241 11.00 17.36 3.22
N ALA A 242 12.18 17.26 2.60
CA ALA A 242 12.38 16.50 1.37
C ALA A 242 13.01 15.13 1.62
N LEU A 243 13.91 15.01 2.61
CA LEU A 243 14.63 13.75 2.86
C LEU A 243 13.70 12.62 3.30
N ILE A 244 12.75 12.90 4.19
CA ILE A 244 11.85 11.87 4.71
C ILE A 244 10.94 11.34 3.59
N PRO A 245 10.21 12.18 2.82
CA PRO A 245 9.47 11.69 1.66
C PRO A 245 10.34 10.99 0.61
N ALA A 246 11.59 11.42 0.40
CA ALA A 246 12.51 10.74 -0.51
C ALA A 246 12.82 9.30 -0.09
N GLY A 247 12.67 8.96 1.20
CA GLY A 247 12.86 7.61 1.73
C GLY A 247 11.69 6.65 1.47
N LEU A 248 10.56 7.12 0.95
CA LEU A 248 9.35 6.32 0.74
C LEU A 248 9.56 4.99 -0.03
N PRO A 249 10.33 4.90 -1.14
CA PRO A 249 10.59 3.60 -1.79
C PRO A 249 11.33 2.62 -0.87
N VAL A 250 12.23 3.10 -0.01
CA VAL A 250 12.96 2.26 0.95
C VAL A 250 12.04 1.81 2.07
N PHE A 251 11.25 2.73 2.64
CA PHE A 251 10.27 2.41 3.67
C PHE A 251 9.22 1.41 3.19
N PHE A 252 8.84 1.48 1.91
CA PHE A 252 7.96 0.48 1.30
C PHE A 252 8.61 -0.91 1.29
N VAL A 253 9.83 -1.07 0.78
CA VAL A 253 10.50 -2.39 0.69
C VAL A 253 10.77 -2.98 2.07
N ILE A 254 11.38 -2.19 2.95
CA ILE A 254 10.94 -2.01 4.35
C ILE A 254 9.81 -2.92 4.88
N THR A 255 8.68 -2.25 5.02
CA THR A 255 7.42 -2.74 5.54
C THR A 255 6.91 -3.95 4.76
N TYR A 256 7.01 -3.94 3.42
CA TYR A 256 6.62 -5.06 2.57
C TYR A 256 7.36 -6.35 2.96
N SER A 257 8.69 -6.28 3.08
CA SER A 257 9.51 -7.44 3.47
C SER A 257 9.20 -7.90 4.89
N ALA A 258 9.01 -6.97 5.83
CA ALA A 258 8.67 -7.31 7.20
C ALA A 258 7.33 -8.07 7.30
N TRP A 259 6.32 -7.66 6.53
CA TRP A 259 5.02 -8.35 6.49
C TRP A 259 5.10 -9.70 5.80
N LEU A 260 5.85 -9.83 4.71
CA LEU A 260 6.10 -11.14 4.09
C LEU A 260 6.78 -12.10 5.08
N TRP A 261 7.79 -11.62 5.80
CA TRP A 261 8.46 -12.40 6.84
C TRP A 261 7.48 -12.85 7.92
N PHE A 262 6.66 -11.92 8.42
CA PHE A 262 5.65 -12.22 9.43
C PHE A 262 4.71 -13.34 8.96
N PHE A 263 4.17 -13.25 7.76
CA PHE A 263 3.27 -14.27 7.22
C PHE A 263 3.94 -15.64 7.09
N GLY A 264 5.18 -15.69 6.62
CA GLY A 264 5.91 -16.95 6.44
C GLY A 264 6.47 -17.58 7.72
N HIS A 265 6.50 -16.83 8.83
CA HIS A 265 7.00 -17.31 10.14
C HIS A 265 5.91 -17.46 11.21
N ASN A 266 4.70 -16.96 10.97
CA ASN A 266 3.55 -17.08 11.88
C ASN A 266 2.47 -17.96 11.26
N LEU A 267 2.88 -19.14 10.80
CA LEU A 267 2.01 -20.14 10.19
C LEU A 267 1.13 -20.82 11.26
N HIS A 268 -0.15 -20.95 10.94
CA HIS A 268 -1.12 -21.65 11.77
C HIS A 268 -0.93 -23.17 11.67
N PRO A 269 -0.97 -23.93 12.78
CA PRO A 269 -0.72 -25.38 12.78
C PRO A 269 -1.81 -26.21 12.11
N TRP A 270 -2.98 -25.63 11.81
CA TRP A 270 -4.10 -26.29 11.12
C TRP A 270 -4.12 -26.07 9.60
N GLY A 271 -3.03 -25.59 9.00
CA GLY A 271 -2.86 -25.68 7.55
C GLY A 271 -2.91 -27.14 7.12
N ALA A 272 -3.60 -27.44 6.01
CA ALA A 272 -3.67 -28.80 5.46
C ALA A 272 -2.29 -29.34 5.05
N PHE A 273 -1.37 -28.47 4.66
CA PHE A 273 0.03 -28.79 4.36
C PHE A 273 0.96 -28.09 5.34
N THR A 274 1.69 -28.88 6.11
CA THR A 274 2.74 -28.35 7.00
C THR A 274 3.96 -27.96 6.19
N VAL A 275 4.20 -26.67 6.04
CA VAL A 275 5.44 -26.13 5.46
C VAL A 275 6.34 -25.59 6.57
N LYS A 276 7.66 -25.68 6.38
CA LYS A 276 8.61 -25.04 7.30
C LYS A 276 8.46 -23.52 7.20
N PRO A 277 8.71 -22.77 8.29
CA PRO A 277 8.82 -21.32 8.21
C PRO A 277 9.72 -20.89 7.06
N PHE A 278 9.25 -19.94 6.27
CA PHE A 278 9.93 -19.49 5.06
C PHE A 278 9.73 -17.99 4.88
N MET A 279 10.50 -17.41 3.96
CA MET A 279 10.31 -16.03 3.55
C MET A 279 9.64 -16.04 2.17
N PRO A 280 8.41 -15.55 2.02
CA PRO A 280 7.84 -15.30 0.70
C PRO A 280 8.77 -14.40 -0.12
N THR A 281 8.85 -14.65 -1.41
CA THR A 281 9.81 -14.00 -2.30
C THR A 281 9.59 -12.49 -2.35
N VAL A 282 10.54 -11.73 -1.80
CA VAL A 282 10.49 -10.26 -1.81
C VAL A 282 10.72 -9.71 -3.21
N PHE A 283 11.73 -10.25 -3.92
CA PHE A 283 12.10 -9.83 -5.26
C PHE A 283 12.69 -11.01 -6.04
N GLY A 284 12.32 -11.13 -7.31
CA GLY A 284 12.81 -12.17 -8.20
C GLY A 284 11.91 -13.40 -8.24
N GLU A 285 12.54 -14.53 -8.50
CA GLU A 285 11.90 -15.84 -8.61
C GLU A 285 12.20 -16.69 -7.38
N GLY A 286 11.22 -17.43 -6.93
CA GLY A 286 11.35 -18.34 -5.80
C GLY A 286 10.43 -19.54 -5.97
N LYS A 287 10.52 -20.48 -5.03
CA LYS A 287 9.69 -21.68 -5.03
C LYS A 287 9.25 -22.03 -3.61
N VAL A 288 7.97 -22.30 -3.45
CA VAL A 288 7.38 -22.76 -2.20
C VAL A 288 6.52 -23.97 -2.52
N ALA A 289 6.95 -25.14 -2.04
CA ALA A 289 6.38 -26.43 -2.44
C ALA A 289 6.31 -26.60 -3.97
N GLN A 290 5.12 -26.77 -4.54
CA GLN A 290 4.90 -26.91 -5.99
C GLN A 290 4.64 -25.57 -6.70
N PHE A 291 4.59 -24.46 -5.95
CA PHE A 291 4.36 -23.14 -6.51
C PHE A 291 5.68 -22.46 -6.85
N SER A 292 5.80 -21.99 -8.09
CA SER A 292 6.82 -21.00 -8.46
C SER A 292 6.25 -19.61 -8.18
N THR A 293 7.04 -18.78 -7.51
CA THR A 293 6.64 -17.44 -7.09
C THR A 293 7.44 -16.40 -7.86
N TYR A 294 6.77 -15.39 -8.39
CA TYR A 294 7.38 -14.26 -9.08
C TYR A 294 7.00 -12.98 -8.36
N SER A 295 7.97 -12.13 -8.04
CA SER A 295 7.73 -10.91 -7.24
C SER A 295 8.60 -9.78 -7.76
N TYR A 296 7.97 -8.72 -8.30
CA TYR A 296 8.70 -7.64 -8.93
C TYR A 296 8.04 -6.27 -8.72
N PRO A 297 8.85 -5.19 -8.73
CA PRO A 297 8.32 -3.84 -8.75
C PRO A 297 7.45 -3.60 -9.99
N TYR A 298 6.51 -2.69 -9.84
CA TYR A 298 5.60 -2.29 -10.90
C TYR A 298 5.59 -0.76 -11.06
N TRP A 299 4.63 -0.22 -11.81
CA TRP A 299 4.59 1.21 -12.16
C TRP A 299 4.64 2.13 -10.94
N GLY A 300 3.88 1.85 -9.89
CA GLY A 300 3.86 2.63 -8.66
C GLY A 300 5.25 2.72 -8.01
N TYR A 301 6.00 1.62 -7.95
CA TYR A 301 7.37 1.66 -7.41
C TYR A 301 8.33 2.45 -8.30
N GLY A 302 8.19 2.36 -9.62
CA GLY A 302 8.94 3.20 -10.56
C GLY A 302 8.71 4.69 -10.33
N LEU A 303 7.47 5.10 -10.06
CA LEU A 303 7.13 6.48 -9.70
C LEU A 303 7.80 6.91 -8.37
N LEU A 304 7.85 6.03 -7.37
CA LEU A 304 8.53 6.31 -6.09
C LEU A 304 10.04 6.49 -6.27
N VAL A 305 10.68 5.69 -7.11
CA VAL A 305 12.12 5.82 -7.41
C VAL A 305 12.40 7.14 -8.13
N LEU A 306 11.59 7.49 -9.13
CA LEU A 306 11.73 8.77 -9.83
C LEU A 306 11.50 9.96 -8.89
N MET A 307 10.49 9.88 -8.02
CA MET A 307 10.23 10.86 -6.97
C MET A 307 11.45 11.02 -6.06
N MET A 308 12.05 9.93 -5.58
CA MET A 308 13.26 9.96 -4.75
C MET A 308 14.40 10.69 -5.47
N VAL A 309 14.65 10.40 -6.74
CA VAL A 309 15.69 11.09 -7.54
C VAL A 309 15.42 12.60 -7.61
N CYS A 310 14.18 13.00 -7.94
CA CYS A 310 13.79 14.42 -7.97
C CYS A 310 14.02 15.12 -6.63
N LEU A 311 13.65 14.48 -5.51
CA LEU A 311 13.81 15.05 -4.18
C LEU A 311 15.27 15.12 -3.73
N LEU A 312 16.09 14.12 -4.04
CA LEU A 312 17.52 14.15 -3.71
C LEU A 312 18.24 15.28 -4.47
N LEU A 313 17.92 15.49 -5.75
CA LEU A 313 18.44 16.62 -6.51
C LEU A 313 17.98 17.97 -5.92
N ALA A 314 16.68 18.10 -5.59
CA ALA A 314 16.14 19.30 -4.97
C ALA A 314 16.79 19.59 -3.61
N LEU A 315 17.07 18.55 -2.82
CA LEU A 315 17.73 18.62 -1.53
C LEU A 315 19.18 19.11 -1.66
N LEU A 316 19.95 18.59 -2.62
CA LEU A 316 21.32 19.04 -2.89
C LEU A 316 21.36 20.53 -3.27
N ILE A 317 20.43 20.98 -4.13
CA ILE A 317 20.32 22.39 -4.53
C ILE A 317 19.94 23.27 -3.32
N ARG A 318 18.94 22.87 -2.53
CA ARG A 318 18.54 23.62 -1.32
C ARG A 318 19.68 23.69 -0.31
N ARG A 319 20.43 22.60 -0.11
CA ARG A 319 21.60 22.56 0.78
C ARG A 319 22.68 23.54 0.34
N LYS A 320 22.92 23.67 -0.97
CA LYS A 320 23.83 24.68 -1.53
C LYS A 320 23.33 26.10 -1.25
N GLN A 321 22.05 26.38 -1.51
CA GLN A 321 21.45 27.71 -1.26
C GLN A 321 21.55 28.15 0.20
N MET A 322 21.34 27.23 1.15
CA MET A 322 21.48 27.53 2.57
C MET A 322 22.92 27.86 2.97
N ARG A 323 23.92 27.22 2.35
CA ARG A 323 25.35 27.54 2.57
C ARG A 323 25.71 28.93 2.02
N GLU A 324 25.08 29.31 0.92
CA GLU A 324 25.28 30.61 0.25
C GLU A 324 24.41 31.73 0.85
N GLY A 325 23.55 31.43 1.83
CA GLY A 325 22.65 32.42 2.46
C GLY A 325 21.50 32.89 1.57
N THR A 326 21.20 32.19 0.48
CA THR A 326 20.13 32.54 -0.48
C THR A 326 18.78 31.89 -0.16
N ALA A 327 18.74 31.00 0.83
CA ALA A 327 17.53 30.37 1.40
C ALA A 327 17.69 30.20 2.94
N GLU A 328 16.57 30.22 3.67
CA GLU A 328 16.44 30.29 5.16
C GLU A 328 16.67 31.65 5.83
#